data_AF-A0A1H0LCL0-F1
#
_entry.id   AF-A0A1H0LCL0-F1
#
_cell.length_a   1.000
_cell.length_b   1.000
_cell.length_c   1.000
_cell.angle_alpha   90.00
_cell.angle_beta   90.00
_cell.angle_gamma   90.00
#
_symmetry.space_group_name_H-M   'P 1'
#
loop_
_entity.id
_entity.type
_entity.pdbx_description
1 polymer ?
#
loop_
_entity_poly.entity_id
_entity_poly.type
_entity_poly.pdbx_seq_one_letter_code
_entity_poly.pdbx_strand_id
1 'polypeptide(L)'
;MMRFCALLLTVFSCVSQAQEIAAGAGGSIALASGEGRILHFVAPVDTVLVAEPNVADLQVVSPGTLYIFGKAPGNTSLIALGSDGQQLASLSLAVSSASQAVTAPMQALHPGNAAQISGAGNRLIAKGTVGSVAEATDLNALLNPQGQGFQSAINTTEYAGAAQVNLRVRFAEVSRSELLHYGVNWNAMFNNGTFSFGLITGGPLAAASAGGLAAAGAGSGNVNIDGMLDALQANGVLQILAEPNITAMTGQTASFLAGGEVAIPVPVNRDLVGIEYKSFGVSLLFNPTLLPNGRIALQVRPEVSSVVSGGTVDFGNFHVPSFSVRRADTRVEVGSGQTFAIAGLFQRESSQDIEKLPLLGDLPILGNLFRSKRFQRNETELVILITPYLVEPVRGRTLATPLDAPPATAAATGPRSGGAFGFYMN
;
A
#
# COMPACT_ATOMS: atom_id res chain seq x y z
N MET A 1 22.65 56.06 14.87
CA MET A 1 23.32 54.75 15.00
C MET A 1 22.25 53.73 15.34
N MET A 2 22.07 52.70 14.48
CA MET A 2 21.14 51.56 14.55
C MET A 2 19.61 51.85 14.52
N ARG A 3 18.81 51.49 13.50
CA ARG A 3 18.49 50.22 12.77
C ARG A 3 17.14 49.65 13.26
N PHE A 4 16.07 49.75 12.48
CA PHE A 4 15.59 48.85 11.39
C PHE A 4 14.84 47.61 11.93
N CYS A 5 13.52 47.50 11.64
CA CYS A 5 12.91 46.31 11.00
C CYS A 5 11.40 46.55 10.80
N ALA A 6 10.96 46.82 9.57
CA ALA A 6 9.56 46.76 9.17
C ALA A 6 9.41 45.62 8.15
N LEU A 7 8.55 44.67 8.50
CA LEU A 7 8.23 43.44 7.79
C LEU A 7 7.43 43.78 6.52
N LEU A 8 8.02 43.59 5.33
CA LEU A 8 7.32 43.78 4.06
C LEU A 8 6.83 42.42 3.52
N LEU A 9 5.52 42.33 3.35
CA LEU A 9 4.76 41.22 2.79
C LEU A 9 5.03 41.12 1.28
N THR A 10 5.80 40.13 0.81
CA THR A 10 6.03 39.90 -0.63
C THR A 10 4.90 39.05 -1.22
N VAL A 11 4.04 39.70 -2.00
CA VAL A 11 3.09 39.09 -2.93
C VAL A 11 3.89 38.43 -4.06
N PHE A 12 3.77 37.11 -4.21
CA PHE A 12 4.35 36.35 -5.32
C PHE A 12 3.48 36.58 -6.56
N SER A 13 3.76 37.66 -7.29
CA SER A 13 3.17 37.91 -8.60
C SER A 13 3.75 36.90 -9.61
N CYS A 14 2.89 36.08 -10.20
CA CYS A 14 3.22 35.23 -11.34
C CYS A 14 3.64 36.14 -12.52
N VAL A 15 4.94 36.32 -12.71
CA VAL A 15 5.48 36.96 -13.90
C VAL A 15 5.33 35.97 -15.04
N SER A 16 4.38 36.25 -15.93
CA SER A 16 4.38 35.69 -17.28
C SER A 16 5.71 36.04 -17.93
N GLN A 17 6.60 35.07 -18.08
CA GLN A 17 7.88 35.30 -18.74
C GLN A 17 7.64 35.54 -20.23
N ALA A 18 7.60 36.81 -20.61
CA ALA A 18 7.89 37.23 -21.98
C ALA A 18 9.38 36.99 -22.23
N GLN A 19 9.70 36.09 -23.15
CA GLN A 19 11.07 35.71 -23.46
C GLN A 19 11.67 36.81 -24.36
N GLU A 20 12.50 37.68 -23.79
CA GLU A 20 13.24 38.70 -24.53
C GLU A 20 14.37 38.03 -25.33
N ILE A 21 14.35 38.22 -26.65
CA ILE A 21 15.38 37.68 -27.55
C ILE A 21 16.38 38.81 -27.83
N ALA A 22 17.58 38.69 -27.25
CA ALA A 22 18.69 39.62 -27.48
C ALA A 22 19.26 39.49 -28.90
N ALA A 23 19.88 40.57 -29.40
CA ALA A 23 20.51 40.59 -30.72
C ALA A 23 21.58 39.49 -30.85
N GLY A 24 21.43 38.62 -31.86
CA GLY A 24 22.32 37.49 -32.12
C GLY A 24 21.94 36.16 -31.42
N ALA A 25 20.81 36.10 -30.70
CA ALA A 25 20.38 34.87 -30.05
C ALA A 25 19.85 33.83 -31.06
N GLY A 26 20.58 32.70 -31.17
CA GLY A 26 20.08 31.48 -31.77
C GLY A 26 19.23 30.71 -30.77
N GLY A 27 17.93 30.57 -31.03
CA GLY A 27 17.00 29.87 -30.13
C GLY A 27 16.10 28.90 -30.89
N SER A 28 15.72 27.79 -30.25
CA SER A 28 14.69 26.90 -30.78
C SER A 28 13.36 27.18 -30.08
N ILE A 29 12.29 27.37 -30.86
CA ILE A 29 10.93 27.54 -30.36
C ILE A 29 10.09 26.36 -30.87
N ALA A 30 9.55 25.58 -29.95
CA ALA A 30 8.56 24.57 -30.26
C ALA A 30 7.16 25.20 -30.25
N LEU A 31 6.36 24.88 -31.27
CA LEU A 31 4.95 25.27 -31.42
C LEU A 31 4.13 24.03 -31.80
N ALA A 32 2.88 23.95 -31.36
CA ALA A 32 1.93 23.00 -31.92
C ALA A 32 1.25 23.57 -33.17
N SER A 33 0.76 22.71 -34.06
CA SER A 33 -0.08 23.10 -35.19
C SER A 33 -1.34 23.82 -34.70
N GLY A 34 -1.56 25.05 -35.15
CA GLY A 34 -2.64 25.93 -34.69
C GLY A 34 -2.31 26.76 -33.44
N GLU A 35 -1.15 26.55 -32.81
CA GLU A 35 -0.68 27.35 -31.68
C GLU A 35 -0.03 28.64 -32.18
N GLY A 36 -0.31 29.74 -31.48
CA GLY A 36 0.33 31.03 -31.71
C GLY A 36 1.05 31.57 -30.48
N ARG A 37 2.19 32.21 -30.69
CA ARG A 37 3.02 32.79 -29.64
C ARG A 37 3.49 34.18 -30.04
N ILE A 38 3.49 35.09 -29.06
CA ILE A 38 4.02 36.45 -29.23
C ILE A 38 5.50 36.45 -28.84
N LEU A 39 6.34 36.96 -29.73
CA LEU A 39 7.75 37.24 -29.48
C LEU A 39 7.97 38.74 -29.35
N HIS A 40 8.78 39.12 -28.37
CA HIS A 40 9.21 40.49 -28.14
C HIS A 40 10.71 40.61 -28.44
N PHE A 41 11.04 41.55 -29.31
CA PHE A 41 12.41 41.88 -29.69
C PHE A 41 12.83 43.18 -29.01
N VAL A 42 14.07 43.22 -28.52
CA VAL A 42 14.63 44.38 -27.82
C VAL A 42 14.87 45.58 -28.77
N ALA A 43 15.09 45.28 -30.06
CA ALA A 43 15.29 46.27 -31.12
C ALA A 43 14.16 46.16 -32.16
N PRO A 44 13.80 47.28 -32.82
CA PRO A 44 12.75 47.26 -33.82
C PRO A 44 13.11 46.39 -35.02
N VAL A 45 12.19 45.52 -35.39
CA VAL A 45 12.34 44.59 -36.50
C VAL A 45 11.67 45.19 -37.74
N ASP A 46 12.42 45.31 -38.83
CA ASP A 46 11.95 45.90 -40.08
C ASP A 46 11.50 44.83 -41.07
N THR A 47 12.28 43.77 -41.22
CA THR A 47 11.96 42.65 -42.13
C THR A 47 12.03 41.32 -41.37
N VAL A 48 11.02 40.48 -41.55
CA VAL A 48 10.99 39.10 -41.01
C VAL A 48 10.78 38.10 -42.14
N LEU A 49 11.61 37.06 -42.14
CA LEU A 49 11.61 36.02 -43.15
C LEU A 49 11.36 34.68 -42.48
N VAL A 50 10.45 33.89 -43.06
CA VAL A 50 10.23 32.49 -42.70
C VAL A 50 10.62 31.63 -43.89
N ALA A 51 11.48 30.64 -43.66
CA ALA A 51 11.99 29.78 -44.74
C ALA A 51 10.86 29.00 -45.44
N GLU A 52 9.92 28.44 -44.67
CA GLU A 52 8.80 27.66 -45.17
C GLU A 52 7.45 28.19 -44.62
N PRO A 53 6.70 29.02 -45.39
CA PRO A 53 5.44 29.62 -44.95
C PRO A 53 4.26 28.64 -44.87
N ASN A 54 4.42 27.43 -45.40
CA ASN A 54 3.46 26.34 -45.23
C ASN A 54 3.53 25.73 -43.82
N VAL A 55 4.69 25.78 -43.16
CA VAL A 55 4.94 25.21 -41.82
C VAL A 55 4.55 26.19 -40.73
N ALA A 56 5.01 27.45 -40.82
CA ALA A 56 4.68 28.50 -39.86
C ALA A 56 4.49 29.82 -40.57
N ASP A 57 3.64 30.67 -40.01
CA ASP A 57 3.32 31.98 -40.56
C ASP A 57 3.34 33.01 -39.43
N LEU A 58 3.42 34.29 -39.79
CA LEU A 58 3.62 35.36 -38.84
C LEU A 58 2.86 36.61 -39.19
N GLN A 59 2.61 37.41 -38.17
CA GLN A 59 2.02 38.72 -38.28
C GLN A 59 2.80 39.69 -37.41
N VAL A 60 3.32 40.74 -38.03
CA VAL A 60 3.94 41.84 -37.29
C VAL A 60 2.84 42.66 -36.63
N VAL A 61 2.84 42.70 -35.31
CA VAL A 61 1.83 43.44 -34.53
C VAL A 61 2.30 44.87 -34.26
N SER A 62 3.58 45.04 -33.98
CA SER A 62 4.24 46.34 -33.79
C SER A 62 5.75 46.26 -34.13
N PRO A 63 6.48 47.38 -34.23
CA PRO A 63 7.93 47.42 -34.55
C PRO A 63 8.86 46.82 -33.47
N GLY A 64 8.65 45.55 -33.11
CA GLY A 64 9.31 44.87 -31.99
C GLY A 64 8.48 43.73 -31.39
N THR A 65 7.19 43.62 -31.76
CA THR A 65 6.33 42.52 -31.35
C THR A 65 5.83 41.74 -32.56
N LEU A 66 6.14 40.44 -32.57
CA LEU A 66 5.77 39.53 -33.64
C LEU A 66 4.84 38.44 -33.10
N TYR A 67 3.73 38.20 -33.76
CA TYR A 67 2.88 37.04 -33.51
C TYR A 67 3.21 35.94 -34.52
N ILE A 68 3.65 34.77 -34.06
CA ILE A 68 3.95 33.62 -34.91
C ILE A 68 2.94 32.53 -34.60
N PHE A 69 2.45 31.83 -35.61
CA PHE A 69 1.62 30.65 -35.42
C PHE A 69 2.01 29.50 -36.34
N GLY A 70 1.93 28.27 -35.82
CA GLY A 70 2.21 27.06 -36.59
C GLY A 70 1.03 26.67 -37.47
N LYS A 71 1.27 26.38 -38.76
CA LYS A 71 0.23 25.95 -39.73
C LYS A 71 0.25 24.45 -39.97
N ALA A 72 1.43 23.87 -40.17
CA ALA A 72 1.61 22.46 -40.46
C ALA A 72 2.84 21.92 -39.73
N PRO A 73 2.87 20.62 -39.38
CA PRO A 73 4.02 20.03 -38.73
C PRO A 73 5.27 20.05 -39.62
N GLY A 74 6.40 20.46 -39.07
CA GLY A 74 7.66 20.60 -39.77
C GLY A 74 8.65 21.51 -39.04
N ASN A 75 9.87 21.58 -39.58
CA ASN A 75 10.91 22.48 -39.08
C ASN A 75 11.09 23.62 -40.07
N THR A 76 11.12 24.85 -39.58
CA THR A 76 11.37 26.05 -40.38
C THR A 76 12.24 27.02 -39.59
N SER A 77 12.90 27.95 -40.24
CA SER A 77 13.70 28.97 -39.58
C SER A 77 13.08 30.34 -39.78
N LEU A 78 13.07 31.13 -38.72
CA LEU A 78 12.69 32.54 -38.74
C LEU A 78 13.94 33.41 -38.62
N ILE A 79 14.06 34.38 -39.51
CA ILE A 79 15.17 35.34 -39.52
C ILE A 79 14.56 36.74 -39.40
N ALA A 80 14.98 37.48 -38.39
CA ALA A 80 14.57 38.86 -38.17
C ALA A 80 15.73 39.81 -38.49
N LEU A 81 15.45 40.85 -39.29
CA LEU A 81 16.40 41.86 -39.75
C LEU A 81 15.98 43.24 -39.23
N GLY A 82 16.96 44.05 -38.83
CA GLY A 82 16.75 45.45 -38.46
C GLY A 82 16.77 46.38 -39.67
N SER A 83 16.49 47.67 -39.44
CA SER A 83 16.54 48.73 -40.47
C SER A 83 17.88 48.83 -41.21
N ASP A 84 18.94 48.34 -40.56
CA ASP A 84 20.32 48.46 -40.99
C ASP A 84 20.74 47.28 -41.89
N GLY A 85 19.80 46.36 -42.18
CA GLY A 85 20.05 45.09 -42.86
C GLY A 85 20.81 44.05 -42.02
N GLN A 86 21.12 44.36 -40.76
CA GLN A 86 21.79 43.46 -39.84
C GLN A 86 20.80 42.44 -39.26
N GLN A 87 21.25 41.19 -39.14
CA GLN A 87 20.46 40.10 -38.54
C GLN A 87 20.32 40.31 -37.03
N LEU A 88 19.09 40.55 -36.59
CA LEU A 88 18.75 40.72 -35.18
C LEU A 88 18.58 39.36 -34.50
N ALA A 89 17.92 38.40 -35.14
CA ALA A 89 17.72 37.06 -34.58
C ALA A 89 17.59 36.00 -35.67
N SER A 90 17.99 34.77 -35.35
CA SER A 90 17.71 33.57 -36.16
C SER A 90 17.20 32.46 -35.24
N LEU A 91 15.95 32.05 -35.45
CA LEU A 91 15.23 31.14 -34.58
C LEU A 91 14.84 29.90 -35.37
N SER A 92 15.05 28.71 -34.78
CA SER A 92 14.54 27.46 -35.34
C SER A 92 13.15 27.18 -34.77
N LEU A 93 12.14 27.13 -35.64
CA LEU A 93 10.76 26.81 -35.31
C LEU A 93 10.52 25.32 -35.58
N ALA A 94 10.15 24.58 -34.54
CA ALA A 94 9.72 23.18 -34.67
C ALA A 94 8.21 23.12 -34.41
N VAL A 95 7.44 22.94 -35.49
CA VAL A 95 5.99 22.79 -35.41
C VAL A 95 5.66 21.31 -35.33
N SER A 96 5.05 20.88 -34.22
CA SER A 96 4.61 19.49 -34.03
C SER A 96 3.09 19.39 -34.18
N SER A 97 2.56 18.20 -34.48
CA SER A 97 1.11 18.01 -34.38
C SER A 97 0.69 18.12 -32.90
N ALA A 98 -0.51 18.64 -32.63
CA ALA A 98 -1.01 18.72 -31.25
C ALA A 98 -1.02 17.35 -30.54
N SER A 99 -1.22 16.26 -31.29
CA SER A 99 -1.07 14.90 -30.76
C SER A 99 0.37 14.54 -30.40
N GLN A 100 1.38 14.95 -31.19
CA GLN A 100 2.79 14.69 -30.90
C GLN A 100 3.28 15.47 -29.67
N ALA A 101 2.76 16.68 -29.46
CA ALA A 101 3.07 17.47 -28.26
C ALA A 101 2.67 16.77 -26.95
N VAL A 102 1.66 15.89 -26.97
CA VAL A 102 1.24 15.07 -25.81
C VAL A 102 1.85 13.66 -25.85
N THR A 103 1.97 13.07 -27.04
CA THR A 103 2.46 11.69 -27.20
C THR A 103 3.93 11.58 -26.84
N ALA A 104 4.78 12.55 -27.22
CA ALA A 104 6.22 12.49 -26.93
C ALA A 104 6.54 12.53 -25.41
N PRO A 105 5.96 13.45 -24.61
CA PRO A 105 6.10 13.41 -23.15
C PRO A 105 5.52 12.14 -22.53
N MET A 106 4.35 11.68 -22.98
CA MET A 106 3.74 10.44 -22.46
C MET A 106 4.64 9.23 -22.69
N GLN A 107 5.26 9.13 -23.87
CA GLN A 107 6.13 8.00 -24.22
C GLN A 107 7.48 8.07 -23.48
N ALA A 108 7.94 9.26 -23.11
CA ALA A 108 9.12 9.46 -22.28
C ALA A 108 8.87 9.11 -20.81
N LEU A 109 7.70 9.45 -20.26
CA LEU A 109 7.32 9.14 -18.88
C LEU A 109 6.91 7.67 -18.70
N HIS A 110 6.18 7.11 -19.66
CA HIS A 110 5.61 5.76 -19.62
C HIS A 110 5.99 4.97 -20.88
N PRO A 111 7.21 4.43 -20.97
CA PRO A 111 7.65 3.62 -22.10
C PRO A 111 6.87 2.29 -22.13
N GLY A 112 5.89 2.19 -23.02
CA GLY A 112 4.97 1.05 -23.12
C GLY A 112 3.48 1.40 -23.06
N ASN A 113 3.14 2.69 -22.92
CA ASN A 113 1.76 3.17 -22.96
C ASN A 113 1.02 2.73 -24.25
N ALA A 114 -0.19 2.20 -24.09
CA ALA A 114 -1.08 1.79 -25.18
C ALA A 114 -2.17 2.83 -25.52
N ALA A 115 -2.19 3.97 -24.84
CA ALA A 115 -3.08 5.09 -25.12
C ALA A 115 -2.69 5.77 -26.43
N GLN A 116 -3.67 5.87 -27.32
CA GLN A 116 -3.59 6.57 -28.59
C GLN A 116 -4.17 7.97 -28.43
N ILE A 117 -3.36 8.97 -28.72
CA ILE A 117 -3.76 10.37 -28.72
C ILE A 117 -3.94 10.81 -30.17
N SER A 118 -5.15 11.23 -30.52
CA SER A 118 -5.46 11.76 -31.85
C SER A 118 -6.11 13.14 -31.75
N GLY A 119 -5.83 13.99 -32.73
CA GLY A 119 -6.47 15.30 -32.87
C GLY A 119 -7.75 15.17 -33.70
N ALA A 120 -8.85 15.74 -33.21
CA ALA A 120 -10.10 15.89 -33.94
C ALA A 120 -10.49 17.39 -33.97
N GLY A 121 -10.10 18.08 -35.04
CA GLY A 121 -10.23 19.54 -35.13
C GLY A 121 -9.40 20.24 -34.05
N ASN A 122 -10.03 21.07 -33.23
CA ASN A 122 -9.39 21.80 -32.12
C ASN A 122 -9.48 21.07 -30.76
N ARG A 123 -9.70 19.74 -30.76
CA ARG A 123 -9.78 18.90 -29.56
C ARG A 123 -8.84 17.71 -29.65
N LEU A 124 -8.20 17.39 -28.54
CA LEU A 124 -7.46 16.14 -28.38
C LEU A 124 -8.39 15.06 -27.83
N ILE A 125 -8.26 13.85 -28.37
CA ILE A 125 -8.99 12.66 -27.93
C ILE A 125 -7.96 11.61 -27.55
N ALA A 126 -8.01 11.14 -26.31
CA ALA A 126 -7.22 10.00 -25.84
C ALA A 126 -8.10 8.75 -25.73
N LYS A 127 -7.66 7.66 -26.34
CA LYS A 127 -8.34 6.35 -26.40
C LYS A 127 -7.36 5.23 -26.10
N GLY A 128 -7.86 4.06 -25.71
CA GLY A 128 -7.04 2.88 -25.43
C GLY A 128 -6.95 2.59 -23.94
N THR A 129 -5.99 1.78 -23.54
CA THR A 129 -5.83 1.35 -22.15
C THR A 129 -4.59 1.95 -21.51
N VAL A 130 -4.74 2.42 -20.27
CA VAL A 130 -3.62 2.81 -19.41
C VAL A 130 -3.32 1.66 -18.43
N GLY A 131 -2.04 1.44 -18.16
CA GLY A 131 -1.54 0.35 -17.32
C GLY A 131 -1.50 0.67 -15.82
N SER A 132 -1.58 1.95 -15.44
CA SER A 132 -1.59 2.36 -14.03
C SER A 132 -2.43 3.62 -13.75
N VAL A 133 -2.77 3.83 -12.47
CA VAL A 133 -3.43 5.06 -12.00
C VAL A 133 -2.51 6.27 -12.15
N ALA A 134 -1.18 6.09 -12.00
CA ALA A 134 -0.20 7.15 -12.21
C ALA A 134 -0.20 7.62 -13.68
N GLU A 135 -0.14 6.66 -14.62
CA GLU A 135 -0.20 6.93 -16.06
C GLU A 135 -1.49 7.64 -16.48
N ALA A 136 -2.64 7.24 -15.89
CA ALA A 136 -3.92 7.90 -16.11
C ALA A 136 -3.92 9.37 -15.63
N THR A 137 -3.21 9.64 -14.54
CA THR A 137 -3.10 10.98 -13.95
C THR A 137 -2.21 11.87 -14.81
N ASP A 138 -1.05 11.36 -15.24
CA ASP A 138 -0.11 12.08 -16.10
C ASP A 138 -0.73 12.38 -17.47
N LEU A 139 -1.44 11.41 -18.06
CA LEU A 139 -2.16 11.61 -19.32
C LEU A 139 -3.21 12.73 -19.21
N ASN A 140 -4.00 12.75 -18.13
CA ASN A 140 -4.97 13.83 -17.91
C ASN A 140 -4.30 15.20 -17.74
N ALA A 141 -3.16 15.27 -17.05
CA ALA A 141 -2.41 16.51 -16.87
C ALA A 141 -1.88 17.05 -18.22
N LEU A 142 -1.40 16.16 -19.10
CA LEU A 142 -0.88 16.53 -20.42
C LEU A 142 -1.99 16.83 -21.45
N LEU A 143 -3.20 16.29 -21.27
CA LEU A 143 -4.34 16.54 -22.15
C LEU A 143 -5.02 17.90 -21.89
N ASN A 144 -4.95 18.42 -20.66
CA ASN A 144 -5.49 19.72 -20.28
C ASN A 144 -4.40 20.69 -19.80
N PRO A 145 -3.43 21.06 -20.66
CA PRO A 145 -2.45 22.08 -20.30
C PRO A 145 -3.18 23.43 -20.20
N GLN A 146 -3.29 23.93 -18.96
CA GLN A 146 -3.84 25.26 -18.68
C GLN A 146 -3.07 26.29 -19.52
N GLY A 147 -3.72 26.85 -20.55
CA GLY A 147 -3.15 27.91 -21.38
C GLY A 147 -2.91 27.61 -22.86
N GLN A 148 -3.18 26.41 -23.38
CA GLN A 148 -2.89 26.08 -24.79
C GLN A 148 -4.04 26.32 -25.80
N GLY A 149 -5.13 27.01 -25.43
CA GLY A 149 -6.19 27.38 -26.40
C GLY A 149 -6.99 26.20 -26.99
N PHE A 150 -6.67 24.95 -26.65
CA PHE A 150 -7.45 23.77 -27.00
C PHE A 150 -8.74 23.72 -26.17
N GLN A 151 -9.85 23.34 -26.81
CA GLN A 151 -11.07 23.00 -26.08
C GLN A 151 -10.83 21.73 -25.25
N SER A 152 -11.46 21.64 -24.06
CA SER A 152 -11.31 20.53 -23.11
C SER A 152 -11.18 19.18 -23.81
N ALA A 153 -10.03 18.55 -23.64
CA ALA A 153 -9.71 17.28 -24.28
C ALA A 153 -10.69 16.19 -23.80
N ILE A 154 -11.02 15.25 -24.69
CA ILE A 154 -11.87 14.11 -24.35
C ILE A 154 -10.94 12.95 -23.99
N ASN A 155 -10.86 12.63 -22.70
CA ASN A 155 -10.19 11.43 -22.26
C ASN A 155 -11.19 10.26 -22.15
N THR A 156 -11.00 9.24 -22.98
CA THR A 156 -11.76 7.97 -22.98
C THR A 156 -10.84 6.77 -22.74
N THR A 157 -9.65 6.98 -22.16
CA THR A 157 -8.77 5.86 -21.80
C THR A 157 -9.39 5.03 -20.69
N GLU A 158 -9.38 3.72 -20.85
CA GLU A 158 -9.85 2.79 -19.83
C GLU A 158 -8.67 2.25 -19.01
N TYR A 159 -8.85 2.13 -17.71
CA TYR A 159 -7.89 1.45 -16.86
C TYR A 159 -8.21 -0.05 -16.87
N ALA A 160 -7.29 -0.86 -17.41
CA ALA A 160 -7.56 -2.27 -17.72
C ALA A 160 -7.64 -3.21 -16.51
N GLY A 161 -7.37 -2.74 -15.30
CA GLY A 161 -7.41 -3.57 -14.10
C GLY A 161 -8.14 -2.88 -12.96
N ALA A 162 -9.33 -3.32 -12.58
CA ALA A 162 -9.79 -3.02 -11.22
C ALA A 162 -8.79 -3.68 -10.26
N ALA A 163 -7.86 -2.90 -9.70
CA ALA A 163 -6.91 -3.40 -8.72
C ALA A 163 -7.72 -3.95 -7.53
N GLN A 164 -7.74 -5.27 -7.39
CA GLN A 164 -8.37 -5.95 -6.28
C GLN A 164 -7.33 -6.18 -5.21
N VAL A 165 -7.70 -5.93 -3.96
CA VAL A 165 -6.87 -6.17 -2.80
C VAL A 165 -7.52 -7.26 -1.97
N ASN A 166 -6.82 -8.36 -1.82
CA ASN A 166 -7.14 -9.40 -0.86
C ASN A 166 -6.49 -9.05 0.49
N LEU A 167 -7.25 -9.08 1.58
CA LEU A 167 -6.77 -8.80 2.92
C LEU A 167 -6.91 -10.04 3.79
N ARG A 168 -5.77 -10.50 4.32
CA ARG A 168 -5.70 -11.52 5.36
C ARG A 168 -5.42 -10.86 6.70
N VAL A 169 -6.20 -11.18 7.72
CA VAL A 169 -5.97 -10.72 9.09
C VAL A 169 -5.75 -11.94 9.97
N ARG A 170 -4.86 -11.84 10.97
CA ARG A 170 -4.60 -12.90 11.96
C ARG A 170 -4.73 -12.34 13.36
N PHE A 171 -5.52 -13.02 14.18
CA PHE A 171 -5.57 -12.79 15.62
C PHE A 171 -4.75 -13.89 16.30
N ALA A 172 -3.65 -13.50 16.93
CA ALA A 172 -2.73 -14.43 17.58
C ALA A 172 -2.66 -14.10 19.07
N GLU A 173 -2.83 -15.10 19.92
CA GLU A 173 -2.61 -15.00 21.36
C GLU A 173 -1.48 -15.95 21.77
N VAL A 174 -0.55 -15.46 22.59
CA VAL A 174 0.64 -16.19 23.01
C VAL A 174 0.68 -16.27 24.54
N SER A 175 0.87 -17.47 25.07
CA SER A 175 1.11 -17.68 26.51
C SER A 175 2.60 -17.58 26.82
N ARG A 176 3.01 -16.54 27.57
CA ARG A 176 4.44 -16.32 27.89
C ARG A 176 4.96 -17.27 28.97
N SER A 177 4.09 -17.80 29.82
CA SER A 177 4.46 -18.79 30.84
C SER A 177 4.92 -20.10 30.21
N GLU A 178 4.42 -20.47 29.03
CA GLU A 178 4.90 -21.64 28.29
C GLU A 178 6.20 -21.36 27.54
N LEU A 179 6.35 -20.18 26.93
CA LEU A 179 7.60 -19.75 26.26
C LEU A 179 8.82 -19.78 27.18
N LEU A 180 8.67 -19.35 28.44
CA LEU A 180 9.76 -19.27 29.42
C LEU A 180 10.24 -20.66 29.90
N HIS A 181 9.39 -21.68 29.84
CA HIS A 181 9.82 -23.06 30.11
C HIS A 181 10.64 -23.66 28.94
N TYR A 182 10.49 -23.13 27.72
CA TYR A 182 11.24 -23.55 26.52
C TYR A 182 12.49 -22.71 26.21
N GLY A 183 12.80 -21.67 27.00
CA GLY A 183 14.09 -20.96 26.94
C GLY A 183 14.26 -20.00 25.75
N VAL A 184 13.19 -19.59 25.06
CA VAL A 184 13.28 -18.66 23.92
C VAL A 184 13.28 -17.20 24.41
N ASN A 185 14.43 -16.52 24.33
CA ASN A 185 14.59 -15.12 24.73
C ASN A 185 14.46 -14.17 23.52
N TRP A 186 13.30 -13.52 23.38
CA TRP A 186 13.01 -12.57 22.29
C TRP A 186 13.82 -11.26 22.36
N ASN A 187 14.39 -10.89 23.52
CA ASN A 187 15.20 -9.67 23.67
C ASN A 187 16.53 -9.77 22.88
N ALA A 188 17.03 -10.99 22.65
CA ALA A 188 18.22 -11.22 21.81
C ALA A 188 17.96 -11.03 20.30
N MET A 189 16.70 -10.97 19.86
CA MET A 189 16.33 -10.89 18.44
C MET A 189 16.29 -9.46 17.89
N PHE A 190 16.09 -8.45 18.74
CA PHE A 190 15.78 -7.09 18.28
C PHE A 190 16.95 -6.11 18.35
N ASN A 191 18.13 -6.52 18.83
CA ASN A 191 19.13 -5.54 19.26
C ASN A 191 20.35 -5.37 18.34
N ASN A 192 20.34 -5.80 17.06
CA ASN A 192 21.47 -5.47 16.16
C ASN A 192 21.27 -5.68 14.65
N GLY A 193 20.11 -5.33 14.06
CA GLY A 193 19.96 -5.16 12.60
C GLY A 193 20.34 -6.34 11.69
N THR A 194 20.62 -7.52 12.27
CA THR A 194 21.02 -8.77 11.61
C THR A 194 20.35 -9.89 12.38
N PHE A 195 19.43 -10.61 11.74
CA PHE A 195 18.71 -11.73 12.35
C PHE A 195 19.65 -12.95 12.43
N SER A 196 20.19 -13.25 13.61
CA SER A 196 21.01 -14.44 13.88
C SER A 196 20.36 -15.28 14.97
N PHE A 197 19.85 -16.46 14.62
CA PHE A 197 19.27 -17.43 15.56
C PHE A 197 20.35 -18.45 15.97
N GLY A 198 21.04 -18.18 17.07
CA GLY A 198 22.02 -19.08 17.68
C GLY A 198 21.44 -19.79 18.91
N LEU A 199 21.43 -21.11 18.89
CA LEU A 199 21.09 -21.97 20.02
C LEU A 199 22.15 -21.82 21.13
N ILE A 200 21.89 -21.02 22.17
CA ILE A 200 22.69 -21.04 23.39
C ILE A 200 22.28 -22.29 24.19
N THR A 201 23.03 -23.38 24.00
CA THR A 201 22.86 -24.66 24.68
C THR A 201 23.28 -24.54 26.15
N GLY A 202 22.32 -24.66 27.07
CA GLY A 202 22.58 -24.69 28.51
C GLY A 202 21.40 -25.26 29.31
N GLY A 203 20.81 -26.38 28.85
CA GLY A 203 19.70 -27.02 29.54
C GLY A 203 19.45 -28.46 29.05
N PRO A 204 18.90 -29.34 29.91
CA PRO A 204 18.87 -30.80 29.71
C PRO A 204 17.94 -31.29 28.58
N LEU A 205 17.29 -30.38 27.84
CA LEU A 205 16.45 -30.72 26.69
C LEU A 205 17.24 -31.14 25.44
N ALA A 206 18.57 -30.97 25.42
CA ALA A 206 19.43 -31.45 24.34
C ALA A 206 19.43 -32.99 24.19
N ALA A 207 18.94 -33.73 25.20
CA ALA A 207 18.86 -35.19 25.18
C ALA A 207 17.50 -35.75 24.79
N ALA A 208 16.41 -34.97 24.82
CA ALA A 208 15.04 -35.50 24.73
C ALA A 208 14.35 -35.31 23.35
N SER A 209 14.95 -34.58 22.41
CA SER A 209 14.37 -34.32 21.08
C SER A 209 15.32 -34.61 19.91
N ALA A 210 16.23 -35.57 20.09
CA ALA A 210 17.24 -36.00 19.12
C ALA A 210 16.68 -36.67 17.83
N GLY A 211 15.39 -36.50 17.50
CA GLY A 211 14.77 -37.09 16.32
C GLY A 211 14.12 -36.14 15.31
N GLY A 212 13.86 -34.86 15.65
CA GLY A 212 13.02 -34.02 14.79
C GLY A 212 13.38 -32.53 14.68
N LEU A 213 14.08 -31.95 15.66
CA LEU A 213 14.34 -30.50 15.69
C LEU A 213 15.79 -30.11 15.38
N ALA A 214 16.69 -31.10 15.22
CA ALA A 214 18.12 -30.87 14.97
C ALA A 214 18.45 -30.54 13.50
N ALA A 215 17.49 -30.63 12.57
CA ALA A 215 17.76 -30.47 11.13
C ALA A 215 17.48 -29.07 10.56
N ALA A 216 16.90 -28.14 11.34
CA ALA A 216 16.48 -26.82 10.83
C ALA A 216 17.46 -25.67 11.13
N GLY A 217 18.59 -25.93 11.81
CA GLY A 217 19.48 -24.86 12.30
C GLY A 217 20.95 -24.93 11.85
N ALA A 218 21.35 -25.90 11.04
CA ALA A 218 22.76 -26.08 10.62
C ALA A 218 23.09 -25.50 9.24
N GLY A 219 22.21 -24.66 8.68
CA GLY A 219 22.41 -23.98 7.40
C GLY A 219 22.40 -22.47 7.58
N SER A 220 23.53 -21.82 7.26
CA SER A 220 23.63 -20.37 7.06
C SER A 220 22.73 -19.94 5.89
N GLY A 221 21.44 -19.69 6.16
CA GLY A 221 20.52 -19.16 5.15
C GLY A 221 19.07 -19.21 5.60
N ASN A 222 18.45 -18.03 5.73
CA ASN A 222 17.02 -17.75 5.89
C ASN A 222 16.21 -18.77 6.70
N VAL A 223 16.15 -18.55 8.02
CA VAL A 223 15.20 -19.24 8.90
C VAL A 223 13.77 -18.80 8.53
N ASN A 224 12.96 -19.73 8.03
CA ASN A 224 11.60 -19.49 7.57
C ASN A 224 10.67 -19.24 8.78
N ILE A 225 10.21 -17.99 8.94
CA ILE A 225 9.38 -17.54 10.07
C ILE A 225 8.13 -18.42 10.20
N ASP A 226 7.51 -18.81 9.09
CA ASP A 226 6.32 -19.66 9.09
C ASP A 226 6.55 -21.05 9.71
N GLY A 227 7.73 -21.66 9.51
CA GLY A 227 8.05 -22.98 10.08
C GLY A 227 8.25 -22.96 11.61
N MET A 228 8.71 -21.83 12.15
CA MET A 228 8.80 -21.61 13.60
C MET A 228 7.39 -21.39 14.19
N LEU A 229 6.53 -20.63 13.51
CA LEU A 229 5.14 -20.43 13.95
C LEU A 229 4.37 -21.76 13.97
N ASP A 230 4.52 -22.60 12.93
CA ASP A 230 3.89 -23.92 12.88
C ASP A 230 4.38 -24.84 14.01
N ALA A 231 5.68 -24.79 14.34
CA ALA A 231 6.24 -25.55 15.47
C ALA A 231 5.77 -25.03 16.83
N LEU A 232 5.62 -23.71 17.01
CA LEU A 232 5.08 -23.12 18.24
C LEU A 232 3.59 -23.42 18.42
N GLN A 233 2.84 -23.44 17.31
CA GLN A 233 1.43 -23.85 17.30
C GLN A 233 1.28 -25.34 17.64
N ALA A 234 2.14 -26.21 17.10
CA ALA A 234 2.15 -27.64 17.41
C ALA A 234 2.46 -27.95 18.89
N ASN A 235 3.22 -27.06 19.56
CA ASN A 235 3.56 -27.20 20.99
C ASN A 235 2.62 -26.42 21.93
N GLY A 236 1.51 -25.86 21.43
CA GLY A 236 0.46 -25.22 22.24
C GLY A 236 0.74 -23.77 22.71
N VAL A 237 1.89 -23.21 22.36
CA VAL A 237 2.39 -21.93 22.89
C VAL A 237 1.73 -20.72 22.21
N LEU A 238 1.33 -20.90 20.95
CA LEU A 238 0.67 -19.90 20.11
C LEU A 238 -0.73 -20.40 19.75
N GLN A 239 -1.74 -19.58 20.04
CA GLN A 239 -3.12 -19.85 19.68
C GLN A 239 -3.61 -18.83 18.64
N ILE A 240 -3.93 -19.31 17.44
CA ILE A 240 -4.60 -18.50 16.43
C ILE A 240 -6.09 -18.49 16.76
N LEU A 241 -6.63 -17.32 17.06
CA LEU A 241 -8.04 -17.15 17.40
C LEU A 241 -8.92 -17.11 16.15
N ALA A 242 -8.43 -16.44 15.09
CA ALA A 242 -9.15 -16.29 13.83
C ALA A 242 -8.21 -15.82 12.69
N GLU A 243 -8.50 -16.26 11.46
CA GLU A 243 -7.84 -15.81 10.22
C GLU A 243 -8.89 -15.45 9.13
N PRO A 244 -9.57 -14.30 9.18
CA PRO A 244 -10.46 -13.90 8.10
C PRO A 244 -9.69 -13.49 6.84
N ASN A 245 -10.28 -13.77 5.69
CA ASN A 245 -9.74 -13.48 4.38
C ASN A 245 -10.85 -12.96 3.45
N ILE A 246 -10.67 -11.78 2.85
CA ILE A 246 -11.66 -11.14 1.98
C ILE A 246 -10.98 -10.27 0.92
N THR A 247 -11.58 -10.20 -0.27
CA THR A 247 -11.11 -9.37 -1.38
C THR A 247 -12.06 -8.21 -1.65
N ALA A 248 -11.52 -7.03 -1.92
CA ALA A 248 -12.27 -5.84 -2.30
C ALA A 248 -11.59 -5.07 -3.43
N MET A 249 -12.36 -4.30 -4.18
CA MET A 249 -11.82 -3.36 -5.16
C MET A 249 -11.20 -2.15 -4.45
N THR A 250 -10.15 -1.57 -5.04
CA THR A 250 -9.61 -0.29 -4.57
C THR A 250 -10.71 0.79 -4.48
N GLY A 251 -10.76 1.51 -3.37
CA GLY A 251 -11.74 2.52 -3.02
C GLY A 251 -13.07 1.99 -2.49
N GLN A 252 -13.34 0.68 -2.56
CA GLN A 252 -14.62 0.10 -2.16
C GLN A 252 -14.52 -0.58 -0.80
N THR A 253 -15.49 -0.29 0.08
CA THR A 253 -15.57 -0.94 1.38
C THR A 253 -16.15 -2.34 1.22
N ALA A 254 -15.53 -3.32 1.87
CA ALA A 254 -16.05 -4.67 1.98
C ALA A 254 -16.16 -5.08 3.45
N SER A 255 -17.14 -5.93 3.74
CA SER A 255 -17.36 -6.50 5.06
C SER A 255 -17.45 -8.02 4.99
N PHE A 256 -16.91 -8.67 6.01
CA PHE A 256 -17.00 -10.09 6.28
C PHE A 256 -17.53 -10.28 7.69
N LEU A 257 -18.46 -11.20 7.88
CA LEU A 257 -18.93 -11.64 9.19
C LEU A 257 -19.12 -13.16 9.14
N ALA A 258 -18.49 -13.86 10.08
CA ALA A 258 -18.68 -15.28 10.32
C ALA A 258 -18.88 -15.50 11.83
N GLY A 259 -20.06 -15.96 12.22
CA GLY A 259 -20.44 -16.00 13.62
C GLY A 259 -21.90 -16.33 13.85
N GLY A 260 -22.41 -15.95 15.02
CA GLY A 260 -23.81 -16.11 15.41
C GLY A 260 -24.35 -14.87 16.12
N GLU A 261 -25.59 -14.95 16.57
CA GLU A 261 -26.24 -13.89 17.35
C GLU A 261 -26.72 -14.45 18.68
N VAL A 262 -26.61 -13.64 19.74
CA VAL A 262 -27.14 -13.94 21.07
C VAL A 262 -28.24 -12.94 21.38
N ALA A 263 -29.38 -13.47 21.80
CA ALA A 263 -30.50 -12.68 22.29
C ALA A 263 -30.20 -12.20 23.72
N ILE A 264 -30.15 -10.88 23.93
CA ILE A 264 -29.95 -10.23 25.22
C ILE A 264 -31.27 -9.57 25.64
N PRO A 265 -31.84 -9.91 26.82
CA PRO A 265 -33.03 -9.25 27.32
C PRO A 265 -32.70 -7.81 27.76
N VAL A 266 -33.43 -6.84 27.23
CA VAL A 266 -33.28 -5.41 27.58
C VAL A 266 -34.61 -4.86 28.11
N PRO A 267 -34.62 -4.16 29.27
CA PRO A 267 -35.85 -3.57 29.79
C PRO A 267 -36.27 -2.39 28.92
N VAL A 268 -37.43 -2.49 28.26
CA VAL A 268 -38.00 -1.40 27.45
C VAL A 268 -38.82 -0.48 28.34
N ASN A 269 -39.59 -1.04 29.28
CA ASN A 269 -40.37 -0.35 30.30
C ASN A 269 -40.43 -1.20 31.59
N ARG A 270 -41.05 -0.70 32.67
CA ARG A 270 -41.20 -1.45 33.95
C ARG A 270 -41.84 -2.84 33.81
N ASP A 271 -42.73 -3.02 32.84
CA ASP A 271 -43.50 -4.27 32.65
C ASP A 271 -43.19 -4.99 31.31
N LEU A 272 -42.25 -4.47 30.50
CA LEU A 272 -41.94 -5.01 29.16
C LEU A 272 -40.43 -5.21 29.00
N VAL A 273 -40.05 -6.47 28.75
CA VAL A 273 -38.68 -6.87 28.39
C VAL A 273 -38.61 -7.10 26.88
N GLY A 274 -37.77 -6.34 26.19
CA GLY A 274 -37.44 -6.52 24.79
C GLY A 274 -36.25 -7.47 24.61
N ILE A 275 -36.02 -7.91 23.38
CA ILE A 275 -34.89 -8.75 23.01
C ILE A 275 -34.02 -7.97 22.03
N GLU A 276 -32.74 -7.78 22.36
CA GLU A 276 -31.72 -7.20 21.48
C GLU A 276 -30.78 -8.32 21.02
N TYR A 277 -30.59 -8.45 19.70
CA TYR A 277 -29.66 -9.43 19.15
C TYR A 277 -28.27 -8.82 19.02
N LYS A 278 -27.29 -9.43 19.69
CA LYS A 278 -25.88 -9.04 19.61
C LYS A 278 -25.09 -10.12 18.87
N SER A 279 -24.46 -9.74 17.76
CA SER A 279 -23.61 -10.64 17.00
C SER A 279 -22.29 -10.92 17.72
N PHE A 280 -21.77 -12.14 17.53
CA PHE A 280 -20.44 -12.54 17.94
C PHE A 280 -19.79 -13.40 16.86
N GLY A 281 -18.46 -13.51 16.88
CA GLY A 281 -17.67 -14.27 15.92
C GLY A 281 -16.56 -13.42 15.34
N VAL A 282 -16.19 -13.67 14.09
CA VAL A 282 -15.16 -12.92 13.39
C VAL A 282 -15.83 -11.94 12.43
N SER A 283 -15.53 -10.66 12.57
CA SER A 283 -15.93 -9.64 11.62
C SER A 283 -14.74 -8.82 11.14
N LEU A 284 -14.78 -8.42 9.88
CA LEU A 284 -13.76 -7.60 9.26
C LEU A 284 -14.44 -6.63 8.33
N LEU A 285 -14.29 -5.33 8.62
CA LEU A 285 -14.64 -4.26 7.70
C LEU A 285 -13.35 -3.62 7.21
N PHE A 286 -13.17 -3.49 5.90
CA PHE A 286 -12.00 -2.82 5.36
C PHE A 286 -12.28 -2.05 4.07
N ASN A 287 -11.50 -1.00 3.85
CA ASN A 287 -11.50 -0.20 2.63
C ASN A 287 -10.04 -0.06 2.15
N PRO A 288 -9.66 -0.70 1.03
CA PRO A 288 -8.32 -0.59 0.47
C PRO A 288 -8.24 0.56 -0.53
N THR A 289 -7.08 1.21 -0.63
CA THR A 289 -6.78 2.21 -1.67
C THR A 289 -5.37 1.97 -2.18
N LEU A 290 -5.22 1.69 -3.47
CA LEU A 290 -3.91 1.54 -4.11
C LEU A 290 -3.28 2.92 -4.33
N LEU A 291 -2.06 3.10 -3.84
CA LEU A 291 -1.29 4.33 -3.99
C LEU A 291 -0.35 4.24 -5.22
N PRO A 292 0.03 5.37 -5.84
CA PRO A 292 0.94 5.39 -7.00
C PRO A 292 2.32 4.78 -6.75
N ASN A 293 2.78 4.76 -5.49
CA ASN A 293 4.05 4.19 -5.07
C ASN A 293 4.01 2.65 -4.92
N GLY A 294 2.93 1.99 -5.35
CA GLY A 294 2.75 0.54 -5.24
C GLY A 294 2.42 0.06 -3.82
N ARG A 295 2.16 0.97 -2.87
CA ARG A 295 1.69 0.66 -1.52
C ARG A 295 0.17 0.68 -1.45
N ILE A 296 -0.37 0.06 -0.41
CA ILE A 296 -1.81 -0.05 -0.19
C ILE A 296 -2.13 0.66 1.12
N ALA A 297 -2.89 1.75 1.02
CA ALA A 297 -3.51 2.37 2.17
C ALA A 297 -4.76 1.58 2.55
N LEU A 298 -4.86 1.18 3.81
CA LEU A 298 -5.92 0.34 4.32
C LEU A 298 -6.57 1.03 5.51
N GLN A 299 -7.89 1.18 5.49
CA GLN A 299 -8.67 1.40 6.71
C GLN A 299 -9.27 0.06 7.12
N VAL A 300 -8.94 -0.41 8.32
CA VAL A 300 -9.31 -1.76 8.79
C VAL A 300 -9.96 -1.69 10.16
N ARG A 301 -11.05 -2.43 10.29
CA ARG A 301 -11.76 -2.67 11.56
C ARG A 301 -12.01 -4.17 11.74
N PRO A 302 -10.99 -4.94 12.12
CA PRO A 302 -11.15 -6.34 12.47
C PRO A 302 -11.66 -6.46 13.91
N GLU A 303 -12.57 -7.41 14.14
CA GLU A 303 -13.10 -7.77 15.45
C GLU A 303 -13.25 -9.30 15.54
N VAL A 304 -12.79 -9.89 16.63
CA VAL A 304 -13.10 -11.26 17.01
C VAL A 304 -13.79 -11.23 18.37
N SER A 305 -14.91 -11.91 18.47
CA SER A 305 -15.70 -12.01 19.69
C SER A 305 -16.19 -13.43 19.92
N SER A 306 -16.21 -13.83 21.19
CA SER A 306 -16.69 -15.14 21.63
C SER A 306 -17.53 -14.99 22.89
N VAL A 307 -18.53 -15.85 23.04
CA VAL A 307 -19.31 -15.96 24.28
C VAL A 307 -18.47 -16.64 25.35
N VAL A 308 -18.40 -16.08 26.55
CA VAL A 308 -17.63 -16.65 27.66
C VAL A 308 -18.52 -17.64 28.43
N SER A 309 -18.16 -18.92 28.42
CA SER A 309 -18.86 -19.95 29.19
C SER A 309 -18.65 -19.74 30.69
N GLY A 310 -19.70 -19.37 31.43
CA GLY A 310 -19.66 -19.15 32.88
C GLY A 310 -19.50 -17.70 33.34
N GLY A 311 -19.26 -16.77 32.42
CA GLY A 311 -19.29 -15.33 32.70
C GLY A 311 -20.70 -14.76 32.58
N THR A 312 -21.65 -15.32 33.32
CA THR A 312 -23.02 -14.79 33.35
C THR A 312 -23.10 -13.66 34.36
N VAL A 313 -23.65 -12.51 33.97
CA VAL A 313 -24.06 -11.49 34.93
C VAL A 313 -25.52 -11.76 35.27
N ASP A 314 -25.76 -12.14 36.51
CA ASP A 314 -27.11 -12.40 37.02
C ASP A 314 -27.78 -11.06 37.38
N PHE A 315 -28.82 -10.70 36.63
CA PHE A 315 -29.69 -9.57 36.93
C PHE A 315 -31.08 -10.10 37.31
N GLY A 316 -31.29 -10.35 38.60
CA GLY A 316 -32.51 -11.00 39.08
C GLY A 316 -32.63 -12.44 38.55
N ASN A 317 -33.70 -12.72 37.80
CA ASN A 317 -33.92 -14.03 37.15
C ASN A 317 -33.34 -14.12 35.73
N PHE A 318 -32.63 -13.08 35.26
CA PHE A 318 -32.06 -13.07 33.91
C PHE A 318 -30.56 -13.38 33.96
N HIS A 319 -30.17 -14.36 33.15
CA HIS A 319 -28.78 -14.76 32.94
C HIS A 319 -28.27 -14.09 31.65
N VAL A 320 -27.46 -13.04 31.78
CA VAL A 320 -26.89 -12.35 30.62
C VAL A 320 -25.47 -12.86 30.37
N PRO A 321 -25.18 -13.46 29.20
CA PRO A 321 -23.84 -13.93 28.88
C PRO A 321 -22.88 -12.77 28.65
N SER A 322 -21.64 -12.90 29.12
CA SER A 322 -20.56 -11.98 28.78
C SER A 322 -19.84 -12.39 27.50
N PHE A 323 -19.21 -11.41 26.86
CA PHE A 323 -18.46 -11.58 25.63
C PHE A 323 -17.00 -11.19 25.86
N SER A 324 -16.09 -11.97 25.31
CA SER A 324 -14.70 -11.56 25.11
C SER A 324 -14.62 -10.94 23.73
N VAL A 325 -14.18 -9.68 23.63
CA VAL A 325 -14.10 -8.94 22.36
C VAL A 325 -12.70 -8.41 22.17
N ARG A 326 -12.10 -8.68 21.01
CA ARG A 326 -10.80 -8.17 20.59
C ARG A 326 -11.01 -7.43 19.28
N ARG A 327 -10.77 -6.14 19.26
CA ARG A 327 -11.01 -5.29 18.09
C ARG A 327 -9.97 -4.21 17.93
N ALA A 328 -9.72 -3.81 16.69
CA ALA A 328 -8.89 -2.66 16.35
C ALA A 328 -9.63 -1.79 15.32
N ASP A 329 -9.32 -0.50 15.29
CA ASP A 329 -9.75 0.42 14.24
C ASP A 329 -8.56 1.31 13.88
N THR A 330 -8.03 1.16 12.67
CA THR A 330 -6.83 1.88 12.27
C THR A 330 -6.78 2.13 10.76
N ARG A 331 -5.91 3.07 10.37
CA ARG A 331 -5.53 3.33 9.00
C ARG A 331 -4.03 3.16 8.86
N VAL A 332 -3.58 2.28 7.98
CA VAL A 332 -2.17 1.93 7.81
C VAL A 332 -1.80 1.85 6.33
N GLU A 333 -0.53 2.06 6.02
CA GLU A 333 0.02 1.92 4.67
C GLU A 333 1.02 0.76 4.64
N VAL A 334 0.72 -0.26 3.84
CA VAL A 334 1.47 -1.52 3.82
C VAL A 334 1.73 -1.92 2.36
N GLY A 335 2.90 -2.50 2.07
CA GLY A 335 3.19 -3.06 0.75
C GLY A 335 2.42 -4.36 0.48
N SER A 336 2.21 -4.70 -0.79
CA SER A 336 1.63 -6.00 -1.17
C SER A 336 2.51 -7.15 -0.65
N GLY A 337 1.89 -8.15 -0.01
CA GLY A 337 2.54 -9.31 0.61
C GLY A 337 3.25 -9.04 1.94
N GLN A 338 3.29 -7.79 2.41
CA GLN A 338 3.96 -7.46 3.68
C GLN A 338 3.00 -7.63 4.87
N THR A 339 3.46 -8.30 5.91
CA THR A 339 2.72 -8.40 7.17
C THR A 339 3.02 -7.21 8.07
N PHE A 340 1.98 -6.61 8.65
CA PHE A 340 2.10 -5.50 9.59
C PHE A 340 1.25 -5.75 10.84
N ALA A 341 1.83 -5.49 12.03
CA ALA A 341 1.10 -5.57 13.29
C ALA A 341 0.35 -4.25 13.53
N ILE A 342 -0.98 -4.32 13.64
CA ILE A 342 -1.83 -3.13 13.83
C ILE A 342 -2.24 -2.91 15.29
N ALA A 343 -2.15 -3.95 16.12
CA ALA A 343 -2.44 -3.87 17.54
C ALA A 343 -1.66 -4.94 18.30
N GLY A 344 -1.31 -4.63 19.55
CA GLY A 344 -0.73 -5.54 20.52
C GLY A 344 -1.26 -5.23 21.90
N LEU A 345 -1.54 -6.25 22.71
CA LEU A 345 -1.96 -6.12 24.10
C LEU A 345 -1.24 -7.15 24.96
N PHE A 346 -0.54 -6.66 25.98
CA PHE A 346 0.08 -7.49 27.00
C PHE A 346 -0.80 -7.55 28.24
N GLN A 347 -1.16 -8.76 28.69
CA GLN A 347 -1.97 -8.99 29.87
C GLN A 347 -1.23 -9.89 30.87
N ARG A 348 -1.27 -9.51 32.15
CA ARG A 348 -0.68 -10.27 33.25
C ARG A 348 -1.68 -10.39 34.39
N GLU A 349 -1.94 -11.62 34.79
CA GLU A 349 -2.76 -11.96 35.94
C GLU A 349 -1.91 -12.70 36.96
N SER A 350 -2.03 -12.31 38.24
CA SER A 350 -1.29 -12.91 39.34
C SER A 350 -2.26 -13.18 40.49
N SER A 351 -2.48 -14.46 40.80
CA SER A 351 -3.24 -14.89 41.98
C SER A 351 -2.28 -15.50 43.02
N GLN A 352 -2.58 -15.26 44.29
CA GLN A 352 -1.87 -15.87 45.40
C GLN A 352 -2.88 -16.43 46.39
N ASP A 353 -3.01 -17.76 46.40
CA ASP A 353 -3.87 -18.47 47.33
C ASP A 353 -3.05 -18.87 48.55
N ILE A 354 -3.51 -18.44 49.73
CA ILE A 354 -2.87 -18.78 51.00
C ILE A 354 -3.84 -19.64 51.80
N GLU A 355 -3.52 -20.93 51.91
CA GLU A 355 -4.21 -21.83 52.82
C GLU A 355 -3.45 -21.85 54.15
N LYS A 356 -4.12 -21.55 55.27
CA LYS A 356 -3.49 -21.56 56.60
C LYS A 356 -4.35 -22.30 57.60
N LEU A 357 -3.73 -23.00 58.56
CA LEU A 357 -4.47 -23.51 59.71
C LEU A 357 -4.87 -22.35 60.63
N PRO A 358 -6.12 -22.32 61.13
CA PRO A 358 -6.55 -21.32 62.11
C PRO A 358 -5.66 -21.39 63.37
N LEU A 359 -5.38 -20.23 64.00
CA LEU A 359 -4.47 -20.03 65.14
C LEU A 359 -2.97 -20.27 64.84
N LEU A 360 -2.59 -21.44 64.31
CA LEU A 360 -1.19 -21.82 64.10
C LEU A 360 -0.52 -21.09 62.93
N GLY A 361 -1.29 -20.73 61.90
CA GLY A 361 -0.78 -20.01 60.72
C GLY A 361 -0.40 -18.55 60.96
N ASP A 362 -0.84 -17.96 62.08
CA ASP A 362 -0.62 -16.55 62.43
C ASP A 362 0.50 -16.36 63.47
N LEU A 363 1.15 -17.44 63.94
CA LEU A 363 2.25 -17.35 64.89
C LEU A 363 3.47 -16.64 64.28
N PRO A 364 4.10 -15.68 65.00
CA PRO A 364 5.37 -15.11 64.57
C PRO A 364 6.42 -16.22 64.51
N ILE A 365 7.29 -16.18 63.48
CA ILE A 365 8.40 -17.13 63.23
C ILE A 365 7.93 -18.54 62.79
N LEU A 366 6.95 -19.14 63.48
CA LEU A 366 6.51 -20.52 63.26
C LEU A 366 5.35 -20.65 62.25
N GLY A 367 4.58 -19.59 62.00
CA GLY A 367 3.39 -19.65 61.13
C GLY A 367 3.68 -20.03 59.67
N ASN A 368 4.93 -19.93 59.21
CA ASN A 368 5.32 -20.35 57.86
C ASN A 368 5.33 -21.88 57.66
N LEU A 369 5.40 -22.68 58.74
CA LEU A 369 5.29 -24.15 58.68
C LEU A 369 3.82 -24.63 58.61
N PHE A 370 2.87 -23.74 58.95
CA PHE A 370 1.43 -24.05 59.05
C PHE A 370 0.59 -23.30 58.01
N ARG A 371 1.23 -22.78 56.96
CA ARG A 371 0.57 -22.16 55.79
C ARG A 371 1.15 -22.70 54.49
N SER A 372 0.28 -23.01 53.55
CA SER A 372 0.62 -23.29 52.16
C SER A 372 0.36 -22.04 51.33
N LYS A 373 1.30 -21.67 50.45
CA LYS A 373 1.12 -20.57 49.50
C LYS A 373 1.18 -21.16 48.10
N ARG A 374 0.09 -21.06 47.35
CA ARG A 374 0.08 -21.33 45.91
C ARG A 374 0.11 -19.99 45.18
N PHE A 375 1.16 -19.79 44.39
CA PHE A 375 1.31 -18.62 43.53
C PHE A 375 1.00 -19.03 42.09
N GLN A 376 0.05 -18.36 41.45
CA GLN A 376 -0.32 -18.59 40.06
C GLN A 376 -0.13 -17.29 39.28
N ARG A 377 0.60 -17.35 38.16
CA ARG A 377 0.83 -16.20 37.27
C ARG A 377 0.52 -16.61 35.83
N ASN A 378 -0.42 -15.91 35.20
CA ASN A 378 -0.77 -16.07 33.79
C ASN A 378 -0.30 -14.82 33.03
N GLU A 379 0.44 -14.99 31.94
CA GLU A 379 0.90 -13.91 31.07
C GLU A 379 0.47 -14.23 29.63
N THR A 380 -0.38 -13.38 29.04
CA THR A 380 -0.86 -13.52 27.66
C THR A 380 -0.51 -12.28 26.84
N GLU A 381 -0.19 -12.49 25.57
CA GLU A 381 0.09 -11.43 24.61
C GLU A 381 -0.77 -11.62 23.37
N LEU A 382 -1.65 -10.66 23.10
CA LEU A 382 -2.50 -10.63 21.91
C LEU A 382 -1.84 -9.73 20.86
N VAL A 383 -1.77 -10.21 19.62
CA VAL A 383 -1.31 -9.44 18.46
C VAL A 383 -2.31 -9.58 17.32
N ILE A 384 -2.61 -8.46 16.65
CA ILE A 384 -3.43 -8.43 15.44
C ILE A 384 -2.54 -8.07 14.26
N LEU A 385 -2.42 -8.99 13.31
CA LEU A 385 -1.57 -8.87 12.13
C LEU A 385 -2.44 -8.73 10.88
N ILE A 386 -2.01 -7.93 9.92
CA ILE A 386 -2.65 -7.82 8.61
C ILE A 386 -1.63 -8.06 7.50
N THR A 387 -2.06 -8.66 6.38
CA THR A 387 -1.24 -8.86 5.18
C THR A 387 -2.12 -8.63 3.95
N PRO A 388 -1.97 -7.50 3.24
CA PRO A 388 -2.69 -7.27 1.99
C PRO A 388 -1.95 -7.88 0.80
N TYR A 389 -2.69 -8.36 -0.19
CA TYR A 389 -2.18 -8.83 -1.47
C TYR A 389 -2.91 -8.11 -2.59
N LEU A 390 -2.16 -7.50 -3.51
CA LEU A 390 -2.72 -7.11 -4.80
C LEU A 390 -2.99 -8.39 -5.60
N VAL A 391 -4.25 -8.61 -5.98
CA VAL A 391 -4.68 -9.81 -6.69
C VAL A 391 -5.29 -9.45 -8.03
N GLU A 392 -5.05 -10.30 -9.02
CA GLU A 392 -5.64 -10.18 -10.35
C GLU A 392 -6.73 -11.23 -10.55
N PRO A 393 -7.84 -10.88 -11.22
CA PRO A 393 -8.84 -11.87 -11.60
C PRO A 393 -8.23 -12.87 -12.58
N VAL A 394 -8.32 -14.16 -12.24
CA VAL A 394 -7.89 -15.23 -13.14
C VAL A 394 -8.81 -15.29 -14.37
N ARG A 395 -8.22 -15.29 -15.58
CA ARG A 395 -8.95 -15.45 -16.86
C ARG A 395 -9.10 -16.91 -17.30
N GLY A 396 -8.74 -17.87 -16.44
CA GLY A 396 -8.76 -19.30 -16.73
C GLY A 396 -10.16 -19.92 -16.54
N ARG A 397 -10.51 -20.91 -17.39
CA ARG A 397 -11.78 -21.66 -17.30
C ARG A 397 -11.72 -22.81 -16.27
N THR A 398 -10.54 -23.10 -15.74
CA THR A 398 -10.28 -24.10 -14.69
C THR A 398 -9.79 -23.39 -13.44
N LEU A 399 -10.69 -23.19 -12.48
CA LEU A 399 -10.33 -22.72 -11.14
C LEU A 399 -9.87 -23.92 -10.33
N ALA A 400 -8.70 -23.82 -9.70
CA ALA A 400 -8.28 -24.81 -8.71
C ALA A 400 -9.23 -24.71 -7.51
N THR A 401 -9.97 -25.78 -7.25
CA THR A 401 -10.79 -25.92 -6.06
C THR A 401 -9.96 -26.49 -4.91
N PRO A 402 -10.36 -26.29 -3.64
CA PRO A 402 -9.69 -26.93 -2.49
C PRO A 402 -9.70 -28.47 -2.54
N LEU A 403 -10.49 -29.06 -3.44
CA LEU A 403 -10.60 -30.49 -3.67
C LEU A 403 -9.61 -30.99 -4.75
N ASP A 404 -8.97 -30.08 -5.50
CA ASP A 404 -8.00 -30.47 -6.51
C ASP A 404 -6.68 -30.87 -5.84
N ALA A 405 -6.11 -31.98 -6.31
CA ALA A 405 -4.82 -32.44 -5.81
C ALA A 405 -3.76 -31.35 -6.04
N PRO A 406 -2.92 -31.04 -5.03
CA PRO A 406 -1.84 -30.09 -5.22
C PRO A 406 -0.99 -30.54 -6.42
N PRO A 407 -0.59 -29.60 -7.31
CA PRO A 407 0.22 -29.96 -8.46
C PRO A 407 1.44 -30.73 -7.96
N ALA A 408 1.61 -31.97 -8.46
CA ALA A 408 2.75 -32.80 -8.13
C ALA A 408 3.99 -31.95 -8.38
N THR A 409 4.73 -31.66 -7.31
CA THR A 409 5.93 -30.83 -7.37
C THR A 409 6.83 -31.45 -8.41
N ALA A 410 7.03 -30.77 -9.54
CA ALA A 410 7.92 -31.25 -10.58
C ALA A 410 9.31 -31.36 -9.98
N ALA A 411 9.70 -32.58 -9.59
CA ALA A 411 11.03 -32.89 -9.14
C ALA A 411 11.98 -32.45 -10.23
N ALA A 412 12.77 -31.40 -9.95
CA ALA A 412 13.81 -30.90 -10.82
C ALA A 412 14.80 -32.03 -11.08
N THR A 413 14.59 -32.78 -12.16
CA THR A 413 15.51 -33.80 -12.63
C THR A 413 16.22 -33.23 -13.84
N GLY A 414 17.26 -32.44 -13.56
CA GLY A 414 18.36 -32.24 -14.50
C GLY A 414 19.21 -33.51 -14.59
N PRO A 415 19.92 -33.73 -15.70
CA PRO A 415 20.24 -35.07 -16.18
C PRO A 415 21.40 -35.66 -15.39
N ARG A 416 21.18 -36.84 -14.79
CA ARG A 416 22.28 -37.74 -14.46
C ARG A 416 22.26 -38.89 -15.45
N SER A 417 23.23 -38.85 -16.34
CA SER A 417 23.60 -39.94 -17.22
C SER A 417 23.97 -41.19 -16.43
N GLY A 418 23.51 -42.33 -16.92
CA GLY A 418 24.23 -43.61 -16.80
C GLY A 418 23.92 -44.45 -15.57
N GLY A 419 23.21 -45.57 -15.79
CA GLY A 419 23.14 -46.67 -14.85
C GLY A 419 21.83 -47.43 -14.95
N ALA A 420 21.90 -48.66 -15.45
CA ALA A 420 20.80 -49.57 -15.74
C ALA A 420 19.94 -49.99 -14.53
N PHE A 421 18.90 -50.79 -14.85
CA PHE A 421 17.97 -51.56 -13.99
C PHE A 421 16.73 -50.76 -13.52
N GLY A 422 15.48 -51.02 -13.90
CA GLY A 422 14.82 -52.22 -14.44
C GLY A 422 14.11 -52.99 -13.33
N PHE A 423 12.77 -52.86 -13.21
CA PHE A 423 11.76 -53.95 -13.12
C PHE A 423 10.36 -53.40 -12.79
N TYR A 424 9.36 -54.04 -13.41
CA TYR A 424 7.91 -53.83 -13.26
C TYR A 424 7.31 -54.69 -12.14
N MET A 425 6.10 -54.27 -11.72
CA MET A 425 5.03 -55.00 -11.00
C MET A 425 5.23 -55.22 -9.48
N ASN A 426 4.21 -55.03 -8.64
CA ASN A 426 2.76 -55.22 -8.85
C ASN A 426 1.92 -54.06 -8.28
#